data_AF-A0A934C2S4-F1
#
_entry.id   AF-A0A934C2S4-F1
#
_cell.length_a   1.000
_cell.length_b   1.000
_cell.length_c   1.000
_cell.angle_alpha   90.00
_cell.angle_beta   90.00
_cell.angle_gamma   90.00
#
_symmetry.space_group_name_H-M   'P 1'
#
loop_
_entity.id
_entity.type
_entity.pdbx_description
1 polymer ?
#
loop_
_entity_poly.entity_id
_entity_poly.type
_entity_poly.pdbx_seq_one_letter_code
_entity_poly.pdbx_strand_id
1 'polypeptide(L)'
;MDDDAPAPREPYPLTKPGATLSRTPSWVMLGFILGALFVYALMRREAAPPATVQVQMLPPPKPAPREKATLSTIEAVFAVWGEHATWSGDTTEVALWNKEEKAYTDYYEVRRIGGILYFRSIPELTRRIIRHGKELPDSPLQFTETEEQYREWLEHGRRERPPEGPPPRLVRPGNP
;
A
#
# COMPACT_ATOMS: atom_id res chain seq x y z
N MET A 1 -66.32 31.74 -62.17
CA MET A 1 -67.40 30.83 -62.57
C MET A 1 -66.75 29.52 -62.90
N ASP A 2 -67.09 28.58 -62.03
CA ASP A 2 -66.81 27.16 -62.02
C ASP A 2 -66.95 26.54 -63.41
N ASP A 3 -66.10 25.57 -63.74
CA ASP A 3 -66.64 24.30 -64.21
C ASP A 3 -65.60 23.16 -64.13
N ASP A 4 -66.17 22.00 -63.89
CA ASP A 4 -65.61 20.79 -63.31
C ASP A 4 -64.62 19.99 -64.19
N ALA A 5 -63.82 19.17 -63.49
CA ALA A 5 -62.85 18.19 -64.00
C ALA A 5 -63.55 16.99 -64.73
N PRO A 6 -62.86 16.00 -65.37
CA PRO A 6 -61.79 15.20 -64.73
C PRO A 6 -60.64 14.67 -65.62
N ALA A 7 -59.51 14.40 -64.96
CA ALA A 7 -58.39 13.63 -65.52
C ALA A 7 -58.80 12.16 -65.83
N PRO A 8 -58.22 11.52 -66.86
CA PRO A 8 -58.50 10.11 -67.16
C PRO A 8 -57.97 9.20 -66.06
N ARG A 9 -58.84 8.30 -65.58
CA ARG A 9 -58.52 7.21 -64.66
C ARG A 9 -57.79 6.10 -65.41
N GLU A 10 -56.60 5.74 -64.95
CA GLU A 10 -56.00 4.44 -65.25
C GLU A 10 -55.81 3.63 -63.96
N PRO A 11 -55.90 2.29 -64.05
CA PRO A 11 -56.46 1.44 -63.01
C PRO A 11 -55.44 1.02 -61.96
N TYR A 12 -55.92 0.93 -60.72
CA TYR A 12 -55.19 0.32 -59.61
C TYR A 12 -54.76 -1.13 -59.91
N PRO A 13 -53.50 -1.50 -59.61
CA PRO A 13 -53.19 -2.85 -59.19
C PRO A 13 -53.03 -2.88 -57.67
N LEU A 14 -54.03 -3.46 -57.02
CA LEU A 14 -53.97 -4.39 -55.88
C LEU A 14 -52.76 -4.23 -54.93
N THR A 15 -53.02 -3.61 -53.78
CA THR A 15 -52.20 -3.64 -52.58
C THR A 15 -51.88 -5.09 -52.17
N LYS A 16 -50.59 -5.46 -52.11
CA LYS A 16 -50.13 -6.63 -51.34
C LYS A 16 -49.79 -6.20 -49.90
N PRO A 17 -50.17 -6.95 -48.86
CA PRO A 17 -49.85 -6.62 -47.49
C PRO A 17 -48.41 -7.07 -47.19
N GLY A 18 -47.53 -6.12 -46.85
CA GLY A 18 -46.13 -6.41 -46.55
C GLY A 18 -45.60 -5.41 -45.55
N ALA A 19 -45.66 -5.79 -44.28
CA ALA A 19 -45.28 -5.00 -43.12
C ALA A 19 -43.83 -4.49 -43.17
N THR A 20 -43.67 -3.22 -42.76
CA THR A 20 -42.51 -2.60 -42.08
C THR A 20 -41.10 -3.06 -42.46
N LEU A 21 -40.43 -2.24 -43.28
CA LEU A 21 -38.96 -2.18 -43.38
C LEU A 21 -38.39 -1.37 -42.18
N SER A 22 -38.22 -2.01 -41.01
CA SER A 22 -37.36 -1.46 -39.95
C SER A 22 -35.90 -1.72 -40.32
N ARG A 23 -35.37 -0.86 -41.19
CA ARG A 23 -34.00 -0.95 -41.68
C ARG A 23 -33.08 -0.29 -40.64
N THR A 24 -32.29 -1.14 -39.99
CA THR A 24 -31.17 -0.93 -39.03
C THR A 24 -31.53 -0.96 -37.54
N PRO A 25 -30.75 -1.72 -36.73
CA PRO A 25 -29.42 -1.27 -36.32
C PRO A 25 -28.34 -2.35 -36.57
N SER A 26 -27.82 -2.38 -37.80
CA SER A 26 -26.74 -3.30 -38.20
C SER A 26 -25.42 -3.06 -37.45
N TRP A 27 -25.26 -1.90 -36.80
CA TRP A 27 -24.01 -1.52 -36.14
C TRP A 27 -23.88 -2.05 -34.71
N VAL A 28 -25.00 -2.10 -33.98
CA VAL A 28 -25.02 -2.62 -32.61
C VAL A 28 -24.77 -4.13 -32.60
N MET A 29 -25.37 -4.85 -33.54
CA MET A 29 -25.12 -6.30 -33.72
C MET A 29 -23.66 -6.57 -34.11
N LEU A 30 -23.05 -5.73 -34.95
CA LEU A 30 -21.65 -5.88 -35.33
C LEU A 30 -20.71 -5.67 -34.12
N GLY A 31 -20.96 -4.61 -33.34
CA GLY A 31 -20.20 -4.35 -32.10
C GLY A 31 -20.36 -5.47 -31.07
N PHE A 32 -21.56 -6.03 -30.94
CA PHE A 32 -21.84 -7.13 -30.04
C PHE A 32 -21.12 -8.42 -30.46
N ILE A 33 -21.17 -8.77 -31.75
CA ILE A 33 -20.46 -9.96 -32.28
C ILE A 33 -18.94 -9.79 -32.12
N LEU A 34 -18.41 -8.61 -32.41
CA LEU A 34 -16.97 -8.34 -32.25
C LEU A 34 -16.54 -8.39 -30.78
N GLY A 35 -17.35 -7.83 -29.88
CA GLY A 35 -17.13 -7.90 -28.43
C GLY A 35 -17.20 -9.34 -27.90
N ALA A 36 -18.20 -10.11 -28.32
CA ALA A 36 -18.35 -11.52 -27.94
C ALA A 36 -17.16 -12.37 -28.42
N LEU A 37 -16.68 -12.15 -29.65
CA LEU A 37 -15.48 -12.81 -30.17
C LEU A 37 -14.21 -12.42 -29.40
N PHE A 38 -14.09 -11.16 -28.99
CA PHE A 38 -12.95 -10.69 -28.20
C PHE A 38 -12.91 -11.32 -26.80
N VAL A 39 -14.04 -11.35 -26.09
CA VAL A 39 -14.16 -12.02 -24.79
C VAL A 39 -13.89 -13.52 -24.92
N TYR A 40 -14.43 -14.15 -25.98
CA TYR A 40 -14.20 -15.56 -26.26
C TYR A 40 -12.72 -15.87 -26.53
N ALA A 41 -12.02 -15.01 -27.26
CA ALA A 41 -10.59 -15.14 -27.51
C ALA A 41 -9.75 -14.98 -26.24
N LEU A 42 -10.13 -14.08 -25.33
CA LEU A 42 -9.48 -13.95 -24.01
C LEU A 42 -9.67 -15.21 -23.17
N MET A 43 -10.89 -15.74 -23.05
CA MET A 43 -11.14 -16.98 -22.31
C MET A 43 -10.39 -18.18 -22.91
N ARG A 44 -10.23 -18.24 -24.24
CA ARG A 44 -9.44 -19.31 -24.88
C ARG A 44 -7.93 -19.18 -24.68
N ARG A 45 -7.39 -18.00 -24.35
CA ARG A 45 -5.96 -17.84 -24.03
C ARG A 45 -5.60 -18.44 -22.66
N GLU A 46 -6.57 -18.60 -21.76
CA GLU A 46 -6.38 -19.26 -20.47
C GLU A 46 -6.29 -20.79 -20.59
N ALA A 47 -6.78 -21.37 -21.68
CA ALA A 47 -6.79 -22.81 -21.91
C ALA A 47 -5.60 -23.32 -22.75
N ALA A 48 -4.42 -22.69 -22.62
CA ALA A 48 -3.18 -23.30 -23.08
C ALA A 48 -2.75 -24.38 -22.07
N PRO A 49 -2.46 -25.63 -22.48
CA PRO A 49 -1.84 -26.59 -21.57
C PRO A 49 -0.53 -26.02 -21.06
N PRO A 50 -0.16 -26.24 -19.78
CA PRO A 50 1.10 -25.73 -19.26
C PRO A 50 2.24 -26.37 -20.04
N ALA A 51 2.85 -25.60 -20.94
CA ALA A 51 4.20 -25.90 -21.37
C ALA A 51 5.03 -25.90 -20.08
N THR A 52 5.61 -27.05 -19.74
CA THR A 52 6.58 -27.18 -18.67
C THR A 52 7.81 -26.34 -19.04
N VAL A 53 7.72 -25.04 -18.79
CA VAL A 53 8.89 -24.17 -18.73
C VAL A 53 9.65 -24.67 -17.52
N GLN A 54 10.75 -25.37 -17.75
CA GLN A 54 11.76 -25.50 -16.71
C GLN A 54 12.28 -24.09 -16.47
N VAL A 55 11.66 -23.41 -15.50
CA VAL A 55 12.18 -22.17 -14.94
C VAL A 55 13.49 -22.56 -14.29
N GLN A 56 14.57 -22.38 -15.03
CA GLN A 56 15.90 -22.35 -14.44
C GLN A 56 15.84 -21.17 -13.48
N MET A 57 15.64 -21.46 -12.19
CA MET A 57 15.71 -20.47 -11.12
C MET A 57 17.12 -19.91 -11.14
N LEU A 58 17.31 -18.82 -11.88
CA LEU A 58 18.49 -18.00 -11.73
C LEU A 58 18.49 -17.59 -10.24
N PRO A 59 19.56 -17.84 -9.49
CA PRO A 59 19.65 -17.37 -8.13
C PRO A 59 19.33 -15.87 -8.13
N PRO A 60 18.52 -15.37 -7.16
CA PRO A 60 18.13 -13.98 -7.15
C PRO A 60 19.39 -13.12 -7.24
N PRO A 61 19.40 -12.08 -8.10
CA PRO A 61 20.56 -11.22 -8.25
C PRO A 61 20.98 -10.75 -6.85
N LYS A 62 22.24 -11.01 -6.50
CA LYS A 62 22.79 -10.61 -5.20
C LYS A 62 22.56 -9.10 -5.07
N PRO A 63 21.89 -8.61 -4.01
CA PRO A 63 21.59 -7.20 -3.89
C PRO A 63 22.91 -6.42 -4.00
N ALA A 64 22.92 -5.43 -4.89
CA ALA A 64 24.09 -4.58 -5.08
C ALA A 64 24.48 -3.93 -3.74
N PRO A 65 25.77 -3.62 -3.52
CA PRO A 65 26.19 -2.87 -2.35
C PRO A 65 25.39 -1.58 -2.24
N ARG A 66 24.51 -1.53 -1.24
CA ARG A 66 23.62 -0.40 -0.97
C ARG A 66 24.40 0.76 -0.37
N GLU A 67 24.08 1.97 -0.83
CA GLU A 67 24.52 3.19 -0.18
C GLU A 67 23.66 3.43 1.07
N LYS A 68 24.22 3.16 2.26
CA LYS A 68 23.52 3.36 3.52
C LYS A 68 23.47 4.85 3.87
N ALA A 69 22.39 5.28 4.52
CA ALA A 69 22.31 6.65 5.03
C ALA A 69 23.52 6.97 5.95
N THR A 70 24.06 8.17 5.81
CA THR A 70 25.21 8.64 6.59
C THR A 70 24.86 8.68 8.09
N LEU A 71 25.84 8.40 8.96
CA LEU A 71 25.62 8.43 10.43
C LEU A 71 25.11 9.79 10.92
N SER A 72 25.54 10.89 10.29
CA SER A 72 25.04 12.24 10.60
C SER A 72 23.54 12.41 10.37
N THR A 73 22.96 11.70 9.39
CA THR A 73 21.53 11.75 9.10
C THR A 73 20.73 11.11 10.23
N ILE A 74 21.12 9.91 10.67
CA ILE A 74 20.41 9.24 11.76
C ILE A 74 20.56 10.01 13.07
N GLU A 75 21.72 10.60 13.35
CA GLU A 75 21.93 11.46 14.52
C GLU A 75 20.94 12.64 14.55
N ALA A 76 20.81 13.36 13.43
CA ALA A 76 19.90 14.50 13.31
C ALA A 76 18.43 14.08 13.43
N VAL A 77 18.05 12.98 12.78
CA VAL A 77 16.68 12.46 12.85
C VAL A 77 16.35 11.98 14.26
N PHE A 78 17.26 11.26 14.91
CA PHE A 78 17.09 10.75 16.26
C PHE A 78 17.04 11.88 17.31
N ALA A 79 17.72 13.01 17.08
CA ALA A 79 17.60 14.17 17.95
C ALA A 79 16.16 14.74 18.00
N VAL A 80 15.40 14.59 16.93
CA VAL A 80 14.00 15.09 16.83
C VAL A 80 13.01 14.04 17.28
N TRP A 81 13.19 12.78 16.88
CA TRP A 81 12.19 11.71 17.05
C TRP A 81 12.55 10.71 18.16
N GLY A 82 13.77 10.76 18.69
CA GLY A 82 14.29 9.78 19.65
C GLY A 82 13.59 9.77 21.00
N GLU A 83 12.76 10.78 21.31
CA GLU A 83 11.90 10.77 22.50
C GLU A 83 10.86 9.64 22.50
N HIS A 84 10.53 9.11 21.32
CA HIS A 84 9.62 7.98 21.16
C HIS A 84 10.34 6.62 21.18
N ALA A 85 11.67 6.61 21.30
CA ALA A 85 12.43 5.37 21.33
C ALA A 85 12.24 4.66 22.67
N THR A 86 11.89 3.38 22.60
CA THR A 86 11.86 2.53 23.78
C THR A 86 13.25 1.98 24.05
N TRP A 87 13.73 2.16 25.28
CA TRP A 87 15.05 1.73 25.72
C TRP A 87 14.95 0.41 26.49
N SER A 88 15.87 -0.52 26.22
CA SER A 88 16.12 -1.69 27.06
C SER A 88 17.52 -1.51 27.64
N GLY A 89 17.58 -1.20 28.94
CA GLY A 89 18.78 -0.66 29.57
C GLY A 89 19.24 0.62 28.87
N ASP A 90 20.45 0.59 28.34
CA ASP A 90 21.09 1.73 27.64
C ASP A 90 21.06 1.61 26.11
N THR A 91 20.30 0.66 25.55
CA THR A 91 20.30 0.38 24.10
C THR A 91 18.89 0.38 23.52
N THR A 92 18.74 0.96 22.34
CA THR A 92 17.54 0.89 21.50
C THR A 92 17.90 0.57 20.05
N GLU A 93 16.95 0.01 19.30
CA GLU A 93 17.11 -0.26 17.87
C GLU A 93 16.04 0.49 17.10
N VAL A 94 16.44 1.08 15.98
CA VAL A 94 15.56 1.87 15.11
C VAL A 94 15.83 1.56 13.65
N ALA A 95 14.79 1.64 12.84
CA ALA A 95 14.90 1.62 11.38
C ALA A 95 14.58 3.00 10.82
N LEU A 96 15.44 3.50 9.95
CA LEU A 96 15.27 4.76 9.24
C LEU A 96 14.63 4.53 7.88
N TRP A 97 13.69 5.40 7.52
CA TRP A 97 13.03 5.40 6.22
C TRP A 97 14.02 5.71 5.10
N ASN A 98 14.12 4.79 4.13
CA ASN A 98 14.87 4.99 2.90
C ASN A 98 13.92 5.46 1.79
N LYS A 99 14.21 6.64 1.22
CA LYS A 99 13.37 7.26 0.18
C LYS A 99 13.40 6.52 -1.15
N GLU A 100 14.49 5.86 -1.49
CA GLU A 100 14.67 5.15 -2.75
C GLU A 100 13.84 3.87 -2.78
N GLU A 101 13.91 3.11 -1.68
CA GLU A 101 13.18 1.85 -1.52
C GLU A 101 11.74 2.04 -1.02
N LYS A 102 11.40 3.25 -0.55
CA LYS A 102 10.11 3.56 0.09
C LYS A 102 9.78 2.58 1.22
N ALA A 103 10.79 2.28 2.04
CA ALA A 103 10.70 1.33 3.13
C ALA A 103 11.68 1.66 4.26
N TYR A 104 11.42 1.14 5.46
CA TYR A 104 12.34 1.22 6.59
C TYR A 104 13.39 0.12 6.48
N THR A 105 14.57 0.49 5.99
CA THR A 105 15.58 -0.51 5.62
C THR A 105 17.00 -0.15 6.07
N ASP A 106 17.23 1.07 6.56
CA ASP A 106 18.49 1.44 7.22
C ASP A 106 18.36 1.22 8.73
N TYR A 107 18.98 0.15 9.25
CA TYR A 107 18.86 -0.24 10.65
C TYR A 107 20.02 0.26 11.50
N TYR A 108 19.71 0.75 12.69
CA TYR A 108 20.68 1.29 13.64
C TYR A 108 20.41 0.80 15.06
N GLU A 109 21.49 0.49 15.76
CA GLU A 109 21.54 0.37 17.20
C GLU A 109 22.01 1.71 17.78
N VAL A 110 21.25 2.24 18.73
CA VAL A 110 21.59 3.48 19.46
C VAL A 110 21.87 3.11 20.91
N ARG A 111 23.05 3.53 21.39
CA ARG A 111 23.49 3.29 22.76
C ARG A 111 23.68 4.59 23.50
N ARG A 112 23.25 4.65 24.75
CA ARG A 112 23.43 5.78 25.65
C ARG A 112 24.52 5.45 26.67
N ILE A 113 25.66 6.14 26.63
CA ILE A 113 26.76 5.91 27.58
C ILE A 113 27.18 7.27 28.12
N GLY A 114 27.05 7.46 29.44
CA GLY A 114 27.44 8.72 30.09
C GLY A 114 26.68 9.95 29.58
N GLY A 115 25.45 9.78 29.09
CA GLY A 115 24.64 10.86 28.52
C GLY A 115 24.92 11.19 27.05
N ILE A 116 25.87 10.50 26.41
CA ILE A 116 26.18 10.62 24.98
C ILE A 116 25.52 9.47 24.21
N LEU A 117 24.97 9.78 23.05
CA LEU A 117 24.38 8.81 22.13
C LEU A 117 25.41 8.34 21.11
N TYR A 118 25.51 7.03 20.93
CA TYR A 118 26.38 6.38 19.96
C TYR A 118 25.51 5.60 18.97
N PHE A 119 25.79 5.76 17.68
CA PHE A 119 25.02 5.17 16.60
C PHE A 119 25.88 4.14 15.86
N ARG A 120 25.32 2.94 15.67
CA ARG A 120 25.97 1.85 14.94
C ARG A 120 24.98 1.26 13.94
N SER A 121 25.37 1.17 12.68
CA SER A 121 24.56 0.46 11.68
C SER A 121 24.56 -1.05 11.97
N ILE A 122 23.38 -1.67 11.89
CA ILE A 122 23.20 -3.12 12.03
C ILE A 122 22.63 -3.72 10.73
N PRO A 123 22.84 -5.02 10.45
CA PRO A 123 22.34 -5.63 9.21
C PRO A 123 20.83 -5.85 9.23
N GLU A 124 20.26 -6.09 10.41
CA GLU A 124 18.83 -6.32 10.64
C GLU A 124 18.48 -5.94 12.09
N LEU A 125 17.20 -5.65 12.34
CA LEU A 125 16.69 -5.46 13.69
C LEU A 125 16.66 -6.81 14.42
N THR A 126 17.20 -6.85 15.63
CA THR A 126 17.09 -8.03 16.49
C THR A 126 15.80 -7.97 17.33
N ARG A 127 15.27 -6.75 17.52
CA ARG A 127 14.05 -6.49 18.28
C ARG A 127 12.81 -6.40 17.38
N ARG A 128 11.64 -6.70 17.96
CA ARG A 128 10.36 -6.61 17.24
C ARG A 128 9.98 -5.15 17.04
N ILE A 129 9.52 -4.81 15.85
CA ILE A 129 9.00 -3.49 15.52
C ILE A 129 7.71 -3.22 16.30
N ILE A 130 7.56 -2.01 16.87
CA ILE A 130 6.29 -1.53 17.42
C ILE A 130 5.30 -1.42 16.26
N ARG A 131 4.33 -2.33 16.21
CA ARG A 131 3.30 -2.33 15.15
C ARG A 131 2.01 -1.64 15.59
N HIS A 132 1.82 -1.38 16.88
CA HIS A 132 0.57 -0.85 17.45
C HIS A 132 0.87 0.10 18.61
N GLY A 133 0.18 1.24 18.64
CA GLY A 133 0.41 2.36 19.56
C GLY A 133 -0.02 3.67 18.89
N LYS A 134 0.26 4.83 19.50
CA LYS A 134 0.04 6.15 18.89
C LYS A 134 0.77 6.19 17.55
N GLU A 135 0.05 6.03 16.45
CA GLU A 135 0.61 6.20 15.12
C GLU A 135 1.24 7.60 15.09
N LEU A 136 2.55 7.64 14.93
CA LEU A 136 3.26 8.90 14.72
C LEU A 136 3.10 9.22 13.24
N PRO A 137 2.22 10.16 12.86
CA PRO A 137 2.03 10.47 11.45
C PRO A 137 3.36 10.97 10.87
N ASP A 138 3.76 10.40 9.74
CA ASP A 138 4.96 10.75 8.98
C ASP A 138 6.31 10.62 9.73
N SER A 139 6.41 9.74 10.74
CA SER A 139 7.69 9.48 11.40
C SER A 139 8.72 8.90 10.42
N PRO A 140 9.94 9.46 10.29
CA PRO A 140 11.02 8.88 9.51
C PRO A 140 11.69 7.69 10.22
N LEU A 141 11.34 7.44 11.50
CA LEU A 141 11.86 6.33 12.29
C LEU A 141 10.76 5.32 12.63
N GLN A 142 11.15 4.06 12.55
CA GLN A 142 10.39 2.94 13.09
C GLN A 142 11.12 2.39 14.31
N PHE A 143 10.41 2.35 15.44
CA PHE A 143 10.94 1.98 16.75
C PHE A 143 10.67 0.51 17.07
N THR A 144 11.45 -0.04 17.99
CA THR A 144 11.34 -1.42 18.44
C THR A 144 10.78 -1.54 19.87
N GLU A 145 10.06 -2.63 20.14
CA GLU A 145 9.54 -2.99 21.46
C GLU A 145 10.64 -3.61 22.33
N THR A 146 10.52 -3.44 23.64
CA THR A 146 11.36 -4.16 24.60
C THR A 146 10.81 -5.56 24.84
N GLU A 147 11.69 -6.51 25.16
CA GLU A 147 11.28 -7.88 25.49
C GLU A 147 10.42 -7.93 26.76
N GLU A 148 10.62 -7.00 27.69
CA GLU A 148 9.81 -6.86 28.91
C GLU A 148 8.38 -6.39 28.59
N GLN A 149 8.20 -5.37 27.75
CA GLN A 149 6.88 -4.97 27.26
C GLN A 149 6.17 -6.11 26.51
N TYR A 150 6.94 -6.89 25.74
CA TYR A 150 6.41 -8.05 25.04
C TYR A 150 5.98 -9.18 26.01
N ARG A 151 6.74 -9.42 27.09
CA ARG A 151 6.38 -10.41 28.12
C ARG A 151 5.17 -9.96 28.93
N GLU A 152 5.13 -8.71 29.36
CA GLU A 152 3.95 -8.10 29.98
C GLU A 152 2.72 -8.21 29.07
N TRP A 153 2.89 -7.99 27.76
CA TRP A 153 1.83 -8.20 26.76
C TRP A 153 1.37 -9.65 26.69
N LEU A 154 2.30 -10.61 26.69
CA LEU A 154 1.99 -12.03 26.62
C LEU A 154 1.22 -12.51 27.85
N GLU A 155 1.51 -11.94 29.01
CA GLU A 155 0.90 -12.28 30.30
C GLU A 155 -0.44 -11.60 30.55
N HIS A 156 -0.60 -10.33 30.16
CA HIS A 156 -1.82 -9.53 30.47
C HIS A 156 -2.77 -9.30 29.29
N GLY A 157 -2.39 -9.70 28.07
CA GLY A 157 -3.18 -9.49 26.86
C GLY A 157 -3.17 -8.03 26.39
N ARG A 158 -3.55 -7.82 25.12
CA ARG A 158 -3.47 -6.54 24.40
C ARG A 158 -4.52 -5.53 24.90
N ARG A 159 -4.33 -4.95 26.09
CA ARG A 159 -5.07 -3.74 26.52
C ARG A 159 -4.15 -2.53 26.32
N GLU A 160 -4.61 -1.56 25.53
CA GLU A 160 -3.89 -0.29 25.32
C GLU A 160 -3.61 0.36 26.69
N ARG A 161 -2.33 0.62 26.98
CA ARG A 161 -1.93 1.37 28.17
C ARG A 161 -2.36 2.83 27.93
N PRO A 162 -3.18 3.44 28.80
CA PRO A 162 -3.39 4.89 28.78
C PRO A 162 -2.01 5.57 28.89
N PRO A 163 -1.76 6.67 28.17
CA PRO A 163 -0.46 7.33 28.20
C PRO A 163 -0.07 7.61 29.64
N GLU A 164 1.10 7.13 30.03
CA GLU A 164 1.66 7.40 31.34
C GLU A 164 1.82 8.92 31.44
N GLY A 165 1.00 9.53 32.30
CA GLY A 165 1.04 10.95 32.55
C GLY A 165 2.44 11.37 33.01
N PRO A 166 2.78 12.67 32.90
CA PRO A 166 4.09 13.15 33.32
C PRO A 166 4.39 12.72 34.75
N PRO A 167 5.66 12.39 35.07
CA PRO A 167 6.03 11.86 36.38
C PRO A 167 5.50 12.78 37.49
N PRO A 168 5.02 12.22 38.61
CA PRO A 168 4.50 13.02 39.70
C PRO A 168 5.57 14.02 40.12
N ARG A 169 5.25 15.32 40.01
CA ARG A 169 6.09 16.38 40.55
C ARG A 169 6.32 16.05 42.02
N LEU A 170 7.55 15.68 42.36
CA LEU A 170 8.01 15.60 43.74
C LEU A 170 7.80 16.99 44.35
N VAL A 171 6.71 17.15 45.09
CA VAL A 171 6.46 18.33 45.91
C VAL A 171 7.57 18.31 46.95
N ARG A 172 8.59 19.18 46.77
CA ARG A 172 9.58 19.44 47.82
C ARG A 172 8.80 19.84 49.07
N PRO A 173 8.91 19.12 50.21
CA PRO A 173 8.34 19.59 51.45
C PRO A 173 8.99 20.93 51.80
N GLY A 174 8.15 21.92 52.12
CA GLY A 174 8.55 23.28 52.46
C GLY A 174 9.55 23.29 53.60
N ASN A 175 10.54 24.16 53.48
CA ASN A 175 11.45 24.50 54.56
C ASN A 175 10.77 25.60 55.40
N PRO A 176 10.72 25.47 56.74
CA PRO A 176 10.12 26.46 57.63
C PRO A 176 10.86 27.80 57.62
#